data_AF-A0A0J7K559-F1
#
_entry.id   AF-A0A0J7K559-F1
#
_cell.length_a   1.000
_cell.length_b   1.000
_cell.length_c   1.000
_cell.angle_alpha   90.00
_cell.angle_beta   90.00
_cell.angle_gamma   90.00
#
_symmetry.space_group_name_H-M   'P 1'
#
loop_
_entity.id
_entity.type
_entity.pdbx_description
1 polymer ?
#
loop_
_entity_poly.entity_id
_entity_poly.type
_entity_poly.pdbx_seq_one_letter_code
_entity_poly.pdbx_strand_id
1 'polypeptide(L)'
;MKIALTFVKHEDPATNISAALSTAFEILHKYNRTGQGSQCNQAIMLITCDTGGPPMEVIKRYNWPHMPVRIFTYLIGGDKSPDLRNTACTNK
;
A
#
# COMPACT_ATOMS: atom_id res chain seq x y z
N MET A 1 -2.33 -7.99 -16.61
CA MET A 1 -1.58 -7.87 -15.34
C MET A 1 -0.56 -9.01 -15.15
N LYS A 2 -0.95 -10.29 -15.22
CA LYS A 2 -0.03 -11.44 -15.04
C LYS A 2 1.21 -11.42 -15.96
N ILE A 3 1.02 -11.03 -17.23
CA ILE A 3 2.12 -10.95 -18.21
C ILE A 3 3.07 -9.79 -17.92
N ALA A 4 2.59 -8.66 -17.38
CA ALA A 4 3.47 -7.53 -17.08
C ALA A 4 4.38 -7.82 -15.87
N LEU A 5 3.87 -8.58 -14.89
CA LEU A 5 4.62 -8.94 -13.68
C LEU A 5 5.86 -9.79 -13.97
N THR A 6 5.88 -10.60 -15.04
CA THR A 6 7.04 -11.42 -15.39
C THR A 6 8.24 -10.62 -15.88
N PHE A 7 8.02 -9.37 -16.29
CA PHE A 7 9.09 -8.48 -16.76
C PHE A 7 9.60 -7.53 -15.68
N VAL A 8 9.00 -7.54 -14.48
CA VAL A 8 9.45 -6.71 -13.36
C VAL A 8 10.80 -7.22 -12.90
N LYS A 9 11.82 -6.36 -12.99
CA LYS A 9 13.14 -6.62 -12.42
C LYS A 9 13.23 -5.91 -11.08
N HIS A 10 13.97 -6.51 -10.15
CA HIS A 10 14.34 -5.81 -8.93
C HIS A 10 15.29 -4.66 -9.32
N GLU A 11 14.87 -3.42 -9.04
CA GLU A 11 15.75 -2.27 -9.10
C GLU A 11 16.50 -2.15 -7.78
N ASP A 12 17.82 -1.95 -7.86
CA ASP A 12 18.70 -1.77 -6.71
C ASP A 12 18.94 -0.28 -6.42
N PRO A 13 17.91 0.40 -5.90
CA PRO A 13 18.16 1.37 -4.83
C PRO A 13 17.18 1.19 -3.66
N ALA A 14 17.46 1.93 -2.58
CA ALA A 14 16.68 1.98 -1.35
C ALA A 14 15.16 2.00 -1.60
N THR A 15 14.45 1.10 -0.92
CA THR A 15 12.99 0.97 -1.02
C THR A 15 12.30 2.24 -0.52
N ASN A 16 11.59 2.96 -1.40
CA ASN A 16 10.81 4.14 -1.03
C ASN A 16 9.32 3.80 -0.86
N ILE A 17 8.99 3.21 0.29
CA ILE A 17 7.61 2.81 0.63
C ILE A 17 6.68 4.03 0.67
N SER A 18 7.18 5.19 1.11
CA SER A 18 6.42 6.45 1.20
C SER A 18 5.88 6.92 -0.16
N ALA A 19 6.77 6.96 -1.17
CA ALA A 19 6.41 7.37 -2.53
C ALA A 19 5.45 6.36 -3.20
N ALA A 20 5.71 5.07 -3.02
CA ALA A 20 4.85 4.00 -3.54
C ALA A 20 3.44 4.09 -2.96
N LEU A 21 3.33 4.28 -1.64
CA LEU A 21 2.04 4.38 -0.96
C LEU A 21 1.27 5.65 -1.35
N SER A 22 1.96 6.79 -1.48
CA SER A 22 1.34 8.04 -1.95
C SER A 22 0.75 7.88 -3.35
N THR A 23 1.53 7.26 -4.25
CA THR A 23 1.07 6.94 -5.62
C THR A 23 -0.17 6.04 -5.61
N ALA A 24 -0.19 5.02 -4.75
CA ALA A 24 -1.33 4.12 -4.63
C ALA A 24 -2.62 4.84 -4.19
N PHE A 25 -2.51 5.74 -3.19
CA PHE A 25 -3.64 6.57 -2.76
C PHE A 25 -4.13 7.51 -3.87
N GLU A 26 -3.22 8.14 -4.61
CA GLU A 26 -3.59 9.04 -5.72
C GLU A 26 -4.32 8.30 -6.84
N ILE A 27 -3.89 7.08 -7.16
CA ILE A 27 -4.58 6.21 -8.12
C ILE A 27 -6.00 5.90 -7.61
N LEU A 28 -6.15 5.43 -6.37
CA LEU A 28 -7.47 5.14 -5.80
C LEU A 28 -8.37 6.38 -5.78
N HIS A 29 -7.84 7.55 -5.42
CA HIS A 29 -8.57 8.80 -5.41
C HIS A 29 -9.06 9.19 -6.80
N LYS A 30 -8.20 9.05 -7.83
CA LYS A 30 -8.57 9.30 -9.23
C LYS A 30 -9.76 8.43 -9.66
N TYR A 31 -9.68 7.11 -9.46
CA TYR A 31 -10.73 6.18 -9.89
C TYR A 31 -12.03 6.29 -9.07
N ASN A 32 -11.93 6.75 -7.82
CA ASN A 32 -13.11 7.08 -7.01
C ASN A 32 -13.82 8.32 -7.58
N ARG A 33 -13.08 9.37 -7.96
CA ARG A 33 -13.67 10.60 -8.52
C ARG A 33 -14.22 10.44 -9.92
N THR A 34 -13.59 9.61 -10.76
CA THR A 34 -14.04 9.43 -12.15
C THR A 34 -15.16 8.41 -12.30
N GLY A 35 -15.52 7.68 -11.24
CA GLY A 35 -16.51 6.60 -11.33
C GLY A 35 -16.02 5.35 -12.07
N GLN A 36 -14.76 5.32 -12.54
CA GLN A 36 -14.22 4.24 -13.37
C GLN A 36 -13.76 3.02 -12.55
N GLY A 37 -13.70 3.13 -11.21
CA GLY A 37 -13.47 2.00 -10.31
C GLY A 37 -14.76 1.26 -9.95
N SER A 38 -14.66 0.27 -9.05
CA SER A 38 -15.80 -0.51 -8.55
C SER A 38 -16.77 0.28 -7.66
N GLN A 39 -16.42 1.50 -7.25
CA GLN A 39 -17.20 2.39 -6.37
C GLN A 39 -17.66 1.71 -5.07
N CYS A 40 -16.87 0.76 -4.58
CA CYS A 40 -17.17 -0.02 -3.37
C CYS A 40 -15.90 -0.11 -2.53
N ASN A 41 -15.37 -1.32 -2.30
CA ASN A 41 -14.19 -1.52 -1.48
C ASN A 41 -12.93 -0.94 -2.14
N GLN A 42 -12.22 -0.10 -1.39
CA GLN A 42 -10.88 0.38 -1.74
C GLN A 42 -9.86 -0.34 -0.87
N ALA A 43 -8.81 -0.86 -1.50
CA ALA A 43 -7.77 -1.58 -0.79
C ALA A 43 -6.40 -1.38 -1.42
N ILE A 44 -5.37 -1.34 -0.58
CA ILE A 44 -3.96 -1.35 -0.95
C ILE A 44 -3.33 -2.60 -0.33
N MET A 45 -2.56 -3.34 -1.12
CA MET A 45 -1.79 -4.49 -0.66
C MET A 45 -0.30 -4.22 -0.86
N LEU A 46 0.44 -4.07 0.24
CA LEU A 46 1.89 -3.90 0.27
C LEU A 46 2.56 -5.28 0.39
N ILE A 47 3.28 -5.70 -0.65
CA ILE A 47 4.13 -6.89 -0.62
C ILE A 47 5.57 -6.41 -0.54
N THR A 48 6.30 -6.83 0.49
CA THR A 48 7.67 -6.36 0.75
C THR A 48 8.54 -7.47 1.35
N CYS A 49 9.85 -7.37 1.16
CA CYS A 49 10.84 -8.15 1.92
C CYS A 49 11.43 -7.34 3.10
N ASP A 50 11.13 -6.04 3.16
CA ASP A 50 11.55 -5.13 4.23
C ASP A 50 10.64 -5.26 5.45
N THR A 51 11.24 -5.29 6.63
CA THR A 51 10.53 -5.29 7.91
C THR A 51 10.03 -3.90 8.31
N GLY A 52 10.54 -2.83 7.72
CA GLY A 52 10.08 -1.46 7.95
C GLY A 52 8.64 -1.26 7.47
N GLY A 53 7.78 -0.74 8.35
CA GLY A 53 6.42 -0.38 7.99
C GLY A 53 6.33 0.91 7.15
N PRO A 54 5.23 1.12 6.40
CA PRO A 54 4.98 2.41 5.77
C PRO A 54 4.87 3.54 6.81
N PRO A 55 5.35 4.77 6.50
CA PRO A 55 5.21 5.90 7.41
C PRO A 55 3.75 6.21 7.74
N MET A 56 3.43 6.30 9.02
CA MET A 56 2.06 6.58 9.50
C MET A 56 1.56 7.95 9.03
N GLU A 57 2.46 8.89 8.80
CA GLU A 57 2.21 10.26 8.35
C GLU A 57 1.55 10.27 6.96
N VAL A 58 2.03 9.40 6.06
CA VAL A 58 1.44 9.25 4.71
C VAL A 58 0.04 8.68 4.83
N ILE A 59 -0.13 7.61 5.61
CA ILE A 59 -1.44 6.98 5.82
C ILE A 59 -2.43 8.00 6.41
N LYS A 60 -2.03 8.75 7.44
CA LYS A 60 -2.87 9.76 8.07
C LYS A 60 -3.27 10.86 7.09
N ARG A 61 -2.33 11.32 6.26
CA ARG A 61 -2.59 12.36 5.25
C ARG A 61 -3.68 11.96 4.25
N TYR A 62 -3.69 10.70 3.80
CA TYR A 62 -4.60 10.26 2.73
C TYR A 62 -5.86 9.54 3.23
N ASN A 63 -5.80 8.85 4.37
CA ASN A 63 -6.87 7.94 4.80
C ASN A 63 -7.58 8.41 6.08
N TRP A 64 -7.08 9.38 6.85
CA TRP A 64 -7.72 9.81 8.10
C TRP A 64 -8.59 11.07 7.89
N PRO A 65 -9.72 11.27 8.61
CA PRO A 65 -10.31 10.43 9.68
C PRO A 65 -11.26 9.33 9.21
N HIS A 66 -11.77 9.40 7.99
CA HIS A 66 -12.85 8.53 7.54
C HIS A 66 -12.40 7.08 7.25
N MET A 67 -11.11 6.86 7.00
CA MET A 67 -10.46 5.57 6.75
C MET A 67 -11.17 4.66 5.75
N PRO A 68 -11.49 5.13 4.52
CA PRO A 68 -12.20 4.31 3.53
C PRO A 68 -11.32 3.24 2.85
N VAL A 69 -9.99 3.36 2.91
CA VAL A 69 -9.06 2.44 2.24
C VAL A 69 -8.49 1.42 3.23
N ARG A 70 -8.63 0.13 2.92
CA ARG A 70 -8.03 -0.97 3.70
C ARG A 70 -6.59 -1.22 3.29
N ILE A 71 -5.69 -1.43 4.26
CA ILE A 71 -4.27 -1.68 3.97
C ILE A 71 -3.89 -3.07 4.45
N PHE A 72 -3.46 -3.91 3.52
CA PHE A 72 -2.95 -5.25 3.79
C PHE A 72 -1.43 -5.28 3.58
N THR A 73 -0.70 -5.88 4.50
CA THR A 73 0.76 -6.00 4.42
C THR A 73 1.19 -7.45 4.37
N TYR A 74 2.07 -7.81 3.44
CA TYR A 74 2.65 -9.13 3.28
C TYR A 74 4.17 -9.02 3.29
N LEU A 75 4.79 -9.64 4.28
CA LEU A 75 6.24 -9.80 4.37
C LEU A 75 6.64 -11.13 3.72
N ILE A 76 7.51 -11.09 2.72
CA ILE A 76 8.01 -12.27 2.01
C ILE A 76 9.47 -12.51 2.41
N GLY A 77 9.81 -13.77 2.71
CA GLY A 77 11.19 -14.17 3.03
C GLY A 77 11.73 -13.69 4.39
N GLY A 78 10.98 -12.87 5.12
CA GLY A 78 11.26 -12.47 6.49
C GLY A 78 10.45 -13.25 7.54
N ASP A 79 10.74 -13.01 8.82
CA ASP A 79 10.10 -13.74 9.92
C ASP A 79 8.87 -12.99 10.48
N LYS A 80 9.07 -11.87 11.20
CA LYS A 80 7.98 -11.04 11.74
C LYS A 80 8.34 -9.55 11.71
N SER A 81 7.35 -8.71 11.40
CA SER A 81 7.46 -7.25 11.52
C SER A 81 6.33 -6.69 12.39
N PRO A 82 6.65 -6.12 13.57
CA PRO A 82 5.69 -5.39 14.39
C PRO A 82 5.08 -4.19 13.65
N ASP A 83 5.84 -3.50 12.82
CA ASP A 83 5.43 -2.28 12.13
C ASP A 83 4.42 -2.56 11.01
N LEU A 84 4.68 -3.59 10.19
CA LEU A 84 3.74 -4.04 9.17
C LEU A 84 2.45 -4.55 9.83
N ARG A 85 2.58 -5.34 10.90
CA ARG A 85 1.42 -5.79 11.68
C ARG A 85 0.61 -4.60 12.21
N ASN A 86 1.27 -3.61 12.82
CA ASN A 86 0.59 -2.44 13.36
C ASN A 86 -0.12 -1.64 12.26
N THR A 87 0.51 -1.49 11.09
CA THR A 87 -0.10 -0.86 9.91
C THR A 87 -1.40 -1.55 9.52
N ALA A 88 -1.37 -2.88 9.38
CA ALA A 88 -2.57 -3.65 9.02
C ALA A 88 -3.65 -3.58 10.11
N CYS A 89 -3.27 -3.63 11.39
CA CYS A 89 -4.24 -3.58 12.50
C CYS A 89 -4.93 -2.22 12.65
N THR A 90 -4.25 -1.12 12.30
CA THR A 90 -4.75 0.26 12.47
C THR A 90 -5.54 0.77 11.27
N ASN A 91 -5.54 0.07 10.14
CA ASN A 91 -6.23 0.46 8.91
C ASN A 91 -7.27 -0.61 8.50
N LYS A 92 -8.51 -0.45 8.95
CA LYS A 92 -9.63 -1.40 8.74
C LYS A 92 -10.62 -0.96 7.67
#